data_AF-A0A9P5HH16-F1
#
_entry.id   AF-A0A9P5HH16-F1
#
_cell.length_a   1.000
_cell.length_b   1.000
_cell.length_c   1.000
_cell.angle_alpha   90.00
_cell.angle_beta   90.00
_cell.angle_gamma   90.00
#
_symmetry.space_group_name_H-M   'P 1'
#
loop_
_entity.id
_entity.type
_entity.pdbx_description
1 polymer ?
#
loop_
_entity_poly.entity_id
_entity_poly.type
_entity_poly.pdbx_seq_one_letter_code
_entity_poly.pdbx_strand_id
1 'polypeptide(L)'
;MAGKSRGSWLKWFADSDSPRERKLITKLDLLIVPYAVLAYWVKYMDQANLNNAYVSGLKEDLNFEGNELVKLQVFYTVGAVTGQIPLMFLLTYIPLHWLIPALDIFWGIFTLLQYRVTGFAELAAYRFLVGWFEAAFFPAVNYVLGAWYRGDELGRRGGIFYIGLYLGTLTAGLIQAAASSRLDGVNGLEGWRWMYIICAIITIPVGIVGYFVIPGTPEQPNRICLSQEDIDLGTERLSRAGHQSQGKLKIGTLKSIFAKPQFWIIIFLDVLFWNSQLHTSSGSFLLWIKSLERYTPARISELGTIAPALGILYVLIVSFASDLVLGPAWAITLAYTWNIIGLIILIIWNVPESAKWFAFMTIYSANAMAPALHGWVNTQLRASPAERSFTLVLINAIAQSSTAWTPLLVYQTVDAPRFVKGFSFSLGCAITLVISTHILNLYLKRKDPQVHDPVGFATADEAAISADSKTANARESERDGLSA
;
A
#
# COMPACT_ATOMS: atom_id res chain seq x y z
N MET A 1 -2.96 -7.60 -46.76
CA MET A 1 -2.28 -6.61 -45.89
C MET A 1 -3.35 -5.86 -45.10
N ALA A 2 -3.72 -6.37 -43.93
CA ALA A 2 -4.64 -5.68 -43.01
C ALA A 2 -3.79 -4.95 -41.97
N GLY A 3 -3.93 -3.63 -41.89
CA GLY A 3 -3.16 -2.78 -40.99
C GLY A 3 -3.43 -3.17 -39.55
N LYS A 4 -2.41 -3.71 -38.86
CA LYS A 4 -2.35 -3.73 -37.41
C LYS A 4 -2.49 -2.28 -36.94
N SER A 5 -3.64 -1.93 -36.38
CA SER A 5 -3.78 -0.65 -35.69
C SER A 5 -2.65 -0.59 -34.64
N ARG A 6 -1.84 0.47 -34.70
CA ARG A 6 -0.84 0.78 -33.68
C ARG A 6 -1.61 0.99 -32.38
N GLY A 7 -1.78 -0.07 -31.60
CA GLY A 7 -2.43 -0.01 -30.30
C GLY A 7 -1.70 1.00 -29.44
N SER A 8 -2.41 2.07 -29.07
CA SER A 8 -1.94 3.03 -28.07
C SER A 8 -1.48 2.24 -26.84
N TRP A 9 -0.19 2.34 -26.53
CA TRP A 9 0.47 1.65 -25.43
C TRP A 9 -0.11 2.04 -24.04
N LEU A 10 -0.90 3.12 -23.99
CA LEU A 10 -1.74 3.53 -22.84
C LEU A 10 -3.21 3.67 -23.27
N LYS A 11 -4.04 2.65 -23.09
CA LYS A 11 -5.51 2.74 -23.29
C LYS A 11 -6.22 3.14 -21.99
N TRP A 12 -6.23 4.43 -21.62
CA TRP A 12 -6.83 4.91 -20.34
C TRP A 12 -8.33 4.59 -20.19
N PHE A 13 -9.05 4.52 -21.31
CA PHE A 13 -10.48 4.17 -21.39
C PHE A 13 -10.65 2.85 -22.16
N ALA A 14 -11.73 2.12 -21.87
CA ALA A 14 -12.10 0.96 -22.67
C ALA A 14 -12.69 1.39 -24.02
N ASP A 15 -12.52 0.57 -25.04
CA ASP A 15 -13.06 0.85 -26.39
C ASP A 15 -14.60 0.87 -26.39
N SER A 16 -15.24 0.19 -25.41
CA SER A 16 -16.69 0.14 -25.19
C SER A 16 -17.27 1.35 -24.44
N ASP A 17 -16.43 2.26 -23.93
CA ASP A 17 -16.91 3.37 -23.10
C ASP A 17 -17.52 4.51 -23.92
N SER A 18 -18.76 4.87 -23.59
CA SER A 18 -19.45 6.00 -24.24
C SER A 18 -18.79 7.35 -23.90
N PRO A 19 -18.97 8.41 -24.72
CA PRO A 19 -18.41 9.73 -24.43
C PRO A 19 -18.83 10.29 -23.06
N ARG A 20 -20.05 9.97 -22.60
CA ARG A 20 -20.56 10.35 -21.27
C ARG A 20 -19.84 9.58 -20.16
N GLU A 21 -19.60 8.28 -20.35
CA GLU A 21 -18.85 7.46 -19.39
C GLU A 21 -17.40 7.92 -19.27
N ARG A 22 -16.74 8.26 -20.38
CA ARG A 22 -15.37 8.81 -20.35
C ARG A 22 -15.30 10.11 -19.55
N LYS A 23 -16.31 10.98 -19.67
CA LYS A 23 -16.39 12.21 -18.88
C LYS A 23 -16.57 11.92 -17.39
N LEU A 24 -17.43 10.96 -17.04
CA LEU A 24 -17.62 10.50 -15.65
C LEU A 24 -16.32 9.91 -15.07
N ILE A 25 -15.66 9.00 -15.80
CA ILE A 25 -14.39 8.39 -15.39
C ILE A 25 -13.34 9.47 -15.16
N THR A 26 -13.21 10.43 -16.08
CA THR A 26 -12.26 11.54 -15.93
C THR A 26 -12.57 12.39 -14.70
N LYS A 27 -13.85 12.65 -14.43
CA LYS A 27 -14.29 13.40 -13.24
C LYS A 27 -13.94 12.63 -11.95
N LEU A 28 -14.22 11.34 -11.91
CA LEU A 28 -13.88 10.47 -10.78
C LEU A 28 -12.36 10.35 -10.60
N ASP A 29 -11.60 10.30 -11.70
CA ASP A 29 -10.14 10.24 -11.68
C ASP A 29 -9.57 11.51 -11.03
N LEU A 30 -10.07 12.68 -11.43
CA LEU A 30 -9.64 13.98 -10.88
C LEU A 30 -10.03 14.18 -9.42
N LEU A 31 -11.06 13.50 -8.92
CA LEU A 31 -11.48 13.57 -7.52
C LEU A 31 -10.71 12.56 -6.66
N ILE A 32 -10.77 11.27 -7.03
CA ILE A 32 -10.30 10.17 -6.19
C ILE A 32 -8.77 10.06 -6.22
N VAL A 33 -8.15 10.10 -7.41
CA VAL A 33 -6.73 9.77 -7.54
C VAL A 33 -5.84 10.84 -6.92
N PRO A 34 -5.98 12.15 -7.19
CA PRO A 34 -5.18 13.20 -6.55
C PRO A 34 -5.34 13.21 -5.04
N TYR A 35 -6.58 13.06 -4.52
CA TYR A 35 -6.80 13.03 -3.08
C TYR A 35 -6.17 11.80 -2.44
N ALA A 36 -6.32 10.61 -3.04
CA ALA A 36 -5.71 9.39 -2.52
C ALA A 36 -4.18 9.49 -2.48
N VAL A 37 -3.55 10.05 -3.54
CA VAL A 37 -2.10 10.30 -3.57
C VAL A 37 -1.70 11.31 -2.51
N LEU A 38 -2.43 12.43 -2.37
CA LEU A 38 -2.13 13.49 -1.41
C LEU A 38 -2.24 12.99 0.03
N ALA A 39 -3.31 12.28 0.36
CA ALA A 39 -3.52 11.73 1.70
C ALA A 39 -2.50 10.63 2.02
N TYR A 40 -2.13 9.79 1.05
CA TYR A 40 -1.07 8.78 1.24
C TYR A 40 0.32 9.43 1.39
N TRP A 41 0.60 10.48 0.62
CA TRP A 41 1.81 11.31 0.76
C TRP A 41 1.95 11.88 2.16
N VAL A 42 0.88 12.51 2.68
CA VAL A 42 0.88 13.07 4.03
C VAL A 42 1.07 11.98 5.10
N LYS A 43 0.42 10.82 4.96
CA LYS A 43 0.54 9.72 5.94
C LYS A 43 1.96 9.18 6.05
N TYR A 44 2.61 8.91 4.92
CA TYR A 44 3.99 8.45 4.93
C TYR A 44 5.00 9.51 5.31
N MET A 45 4.66 10.78 5.09
CA MET A 45 5.45 11.89 5.65
C MET A 45 5.48 11.79 7.18
N ASP A 46 4.34 11.60 7.84
CA ASP A 46 4.29 11.49 9.30
C ASP A 46 4.88 10.20 9.86
N GLN A 47 4.67 9.05 9.21
CA GLN A 47 5.31 7.80 9.63
C GLN A 47 6.84 7.94 9.65
N ALA A 48 7.41 8.62 8.65
CA ALA A 48 8.83 8.88 8.56
C ALA A 48 9.34 9.91 9.58
N ASN A 49 8.47 10.72 10.19
CA ASN A 49 8.86 11.72 11.19
C ASN A 49 9.55 11.10 12.39
N LEU A 50 9.12 9.91 12.85
CA LEU A 50 9.71 9.29 14.05
C LEU A 50 11.20 9.06 13.89
N ASN A 51 11.57 8.41 12.78
CA ASN A 51 12.94 7.99 12.53
C ASN A 51 13.83 9.22 12.27
N ASN A 52 13.29 10.22 11.57
CA ASN A 52 13.95 11.49 11.31
C ASN A 52 14.15 12.33 12.58
N ALA A 53 13.14 12.44 13.42
CA ALA A 53 13.21 13.13 14.71
C ALA A 53 14.18 12.42 15.65
N TYR A 54 14.16 11.09 15.70
CA TYR A 54 15.06 10.28 16.54
C TYR A 54 16.54 10.51 16.23
N VAL A 55 16.90 10.63 14.95
CA VAL A 55 18.29 10.97 14.58
C VAL A 55 18.60 12.45 14.70
N SER A 56 17.59 13.31 14.75
CA SER A 56 17.73 14.77 14.76
C SER A 56 17.71 15.44 16.14
N GLY A 57 17.58 14.69 17.24
CA GLY A 57 17.66 15.23 18.60
C GLY A 57 16.62 14.68 19.57
N LEU A 58 15.54 14.04 19.09
CA LEU A 58 14.47 13.50 19.95
C LEU A 58 15.02 12.50 20.98
N LYS A 59 16.01 11.68 20.59
CA LYS A 59 16.62 10.71 21.51
C LYS A 59 17.32 11.42 22.66
N GLU A 60 18.07 12.48 22.34
CA GLU A 60 18.86 13.23 23.30
C GLU A 60 17.99 14.13 24.20
N ASP A 61 16.96 14.79 23.66
CA ASP A 61 16.04 15.67 24.42
C ASP A 61 15.20 14.88 25.44
N LEU A 62 14.66 13.72 25.04
CA LEU A 62 13.82 12.90 25.90
C LEU A 62 14.58 11.81 26.67
N ASN A 63 15.91 11.79 26.58
CA ASN A 63 16.79 10.76 27.16
C ASN A 63 16.33 9.33 26.84
N PHE A 64 16.03 9.05 25.57
CA PHE A 64 15.58 7.72 25.17
C PHE A 64 16.69 6.68 25.24
N GLU A 65 16.35 5.55 25.86
CA GLU A 65 17.26 4.44 26.12
C GLU A 65 16.78 3.11 25.50
N GLY A 66 17.73 2.22 25.27
CA GLY A 66 17.43 0.87 24.82
C GLY A 66 16.62 0.82 23.52
N ASN A 67 15.47 0.14 23.56
CA ASN A 67 14.62 -0.16 22.40
C ASN A 67 13.39 0.75 22.27
N GLU A 68 13.43 1.95 22.85
CA GLU A 68 12.27 2.85 22.88
C GLU A 68 11.80 3.32 21.49
N LEU A 69 12.71 3.57 20.54
CA LEU A 69 12.34 3.88 19.16
C LEU A 69 11.44 2.80 18.55
N VAL A 70 11.84 1.53 18.70
CA VAL A 70 11.11 0.40 18.15
C VAL A 70 9.81 0.19 18.89
N LYS A 71 9.76 0.40 20.22
CA LYS A 71 8.51 0.37 20.97
C LYS A 71 7.51 1.42 20.48
N LEU A 72 7.96 2.64 20.16
CA LEU A 72 7.09 3.69 19.61
C LEU A 72 6.54 3.33 18.22
N GLN A 73 7.35 2.72 17.36
CA GLN A 73 6.89 2.17 16.08
C GLN A 73 5.85 1.07 16.30
N VAL A 74 6.05 0.21 17.29
CA VAL A 74 5.13 -0.88 17.65
C VAL A 74 3.81 -0.35 18.19
N PHE A 75 3.81 0.67 19.06
CA PHE A 75 2.57 1.28 19.54
C PHE A 75 1.72 1.82 18.40
N TYR A 76 2.35 2.44 17.41
CA TYR A 76 1.70 2.86 16.19
C TYR A 76 1.10 1.67 15.41
N THR A 77 1.87 0.61 15.15
CA THR A 77 1.36 -0.58 14.43
C THR A 77 0.24 -1.27 15.19
N VAL A 78 0.32 -1.37 16.53
CA VAL A 78 -0.76 -1.93 17.37
C VAL A 78 -2.02 -1.07 17.27
N GLY A 79 -1.88 0.27 17.31
CA GLY A 79 -2.99 1.18 17.06
C GLY A 79 -3.63 0.95 15.70
N ALA A 80 -2.82 0.82 14.65
CA ALA A 80 -3.31 0.55 13.29
C ALA A 80 -4.06 -0.78 13.19
N VAL A 81 -3.49 -1.88 13.67
CA VAL A 81 -4.10 -3.22 13.60
C VAL A 81 -5.40 -3.28 14.41
N THR A 82 -5.41 -2.68 15.60
CA THR A 82 -6.60 -2.68 16.46
C THR A 82 -7.70 -1.76 15.95
N GLY A 83 -7.36 -0.65 15.30
CA GLY A 83 -8.31 0.27 14.67
C GLY A 83 -8.90 -0.27 13.35
N GLN A 84 -8.20 -1.17 12.65
CA GLN A 84 -8.57 -1.61 11.30
C GLN A 84 -9.92 -2.35 11.28
N ILE A 85 -10.14 -3.28 12.22
CA ILE A 85 -11.38 -4.07 12.32
C ILE A 85 -12.61 -3.18 12.63
N PRO A 86 -12.64 -2.40 13.73
CA PRO A 86 -13.82 -1.60 14.07
C PRO A 86 -14.09 -0.51 13.03
N LEU A 87 -13.06 0.16 12.52
CA LEU A 87 -13.25 1.20 11.51
C LEU A 87 -13.69 0.62 10.17
N MET A 88 -13.31 -0.61 9.84
CA MET A 88 -13.85 -1.30 8.66
C MET A 88 -15.37 -1.51 8.76
N PHE A 89 -15.88 -1.90 9.92
CA PHE A 89 -17.34 -1.98 10.11
C PHE A 89 -17.98 -0.59 10.03
N LEU A 90 -17.33 0.43 10.59
CA LEU A 90 -17.83 1.80 10.57
C LEU A 90 -17.95 2.36 9.15
N LEU A 91 -17.06 1.99 8.23
CA LEU A 91 -17.12 2.35 6.80
C LEU A 91 -18.41 1.89 6.11
N THR A 92 -19.10 0.86 6.64
CA THR A 92 -20.38 0.39 6.08
C THR A 92 -21.59 1.15 6.62
N TYR A 93 -21.45 1.85 7.74
CA TYR A 93 -22.55 2.59 8.37
C TYR A 93 -22.44 4.10 8.13
N ILE A 94 -21.23 4.65 8.19
CA ILE A 94 -20.97 6.08 8.06
C ILE A 94 -20.46 6.38 6.64
N PRO A 95 -21.02 7.40 5.96
CA PRO A 95 -20.52 7.84 4.66
C PRO A 95 -19.04 8.18 4.69
N LEU A 96 -18.30 7.66 3.70
CA LEU A 96 -16.84 7.83 3.62
C LEU A 96 -16.39 9.30 3.58
N HIS A 97 -17.18 10.18 2.98
CA HIS A 97 -16.88 11.60 2.90
C HIS A 97 -16.97 12.33 4.25
N TRP A 98 -17.59 11.73 5.28
CA TRP A 98 -17.50 12.21 6.66
C TRP A 98 -16.41 11.50 7.44
N LEU A 99 -16.36 10.17 7.32
CA LEU A 99 -15.51 9.35 8.17
C LEU A 99 -14.02 9.59 7.90
N ILE A 100 -13.57 9.51 6.64
CA ILE A 100 -12.14 9.64 6.31
C ILE A 100 -11.58 11.02 6.66
N PRO A 101 -12.25 12.14 6.32
CA PRO A 101 -11.82 13.47 6.73
C PRO A 101 -11.75 13.65 8.24
N ALA A 102 -12.74 13.15 8.99
CA ALA A 102 -12.73 13.24 10.44
C ALA A 102 -11.52 12.49 11.04
N LEU A 103 -11.27 11.26 10.57
CA LEU A 103 -10.12 10.47 11.00
C LEU A 103 -8.80 11.15 10.65
N ASP A 104 -8.65 11.73 9.46
CA ASP A 104 -7.45 12.46 9.04
C ASP A 104 -7.22 13.74 9.86
N ILE A 105 -8.28 14.45 10.25
CA ILE A 105 -8.19 15.62 11.13
C ILE A 105 -7.74 15.20 12.53
N PHE A 106 -8.36 14.18 13.12
CA PHE A 106 -7.93 13.67 14.44
C PHE A 106 -6.50 13.16 14.41
N TRP A 107 -6.14 12.45 13.35
CA TRP A 107 -4.77 12.02 13.09
C TRP A 107 -3.79 13.21 13.08
N GLY A 108 -4.09 14.27 12.32
CA GLY A 108 -3.29 15.50 12.30
C GLY A 108 -3.21 16.23 13.65
N ILE A 109 -4.28 16.21 14.45
CA ILE A 109 -4.28 16.78 15.81
C ILE A 109 -3.33 16.00 16.71
N PHE A 110 -3.39 14.66 16.72
CA PHE A 110 -2.47 13.86 17.54
C PHE A 110 -1.03 13.91 17.04
N THR A 111 -0.81 14.08 15.73
CA THR A 111 0.50 14.41 15.16
C THR A 111 1.00 15.75 15.69
N LEU A 112 0.16 16.79 15.75
CA LEU A 112 0.54 18.08 16.33
C LEU A 112 0.93 17.91 17.80
N LEU A 113 0.12 17.23 18.61
CA LEU A 113 0.39 17.08 20.05
C LEU A 113 1.77 16.45 20.36
N GLN A 114 2.34 15.65 19.44
CA GLN A 114 3.70 15.11 19.59
C GLN A 114 4.79 16.19 19.69
N TYR A 115 4.58 17.42 19.18
CA TYR A 115 5.59 18.48 19.31
C TYR A 115 5.81 18.89 20.77
N ARG A 116 4.82 18.71 21.66
CA ARG A 116 4.87 19.17 23.07
C ARG A 116 5.24 18.07 24.04
N VAL A 117 5.50 16.87 23.54
CA VAL A 117 5.75 15.71 24.39
C VAL A 117 6.97 15.91 25.29
N THR A 118 6.89 15.41 26.52
CA THR A 118 7.97 15.50 27.51
C THR A 118 8.53 14.15 27.94
N GLY A 119 7.98 13.04 27.43
CA GLY A 119 8.48 11.71 27.79
C GLY A 119 7.93 10.58 26.92
N PHE A 120 8.49 9.39 27.14
CA PHE A 120 8.19 8.19 26.35
C PHE A 120 6.70 7.80 26.40
N ALA A 121 6.08 7.78 27.59
CA ALA A 121 4.71 7.29 27.77
C ALA A 121 3.69 8.15 27.01
N GLU A 122 3.87 9.47 27.03
CA GLU A 122 3.00 10.40 26.31
C GLU A 122 3.20 10.25 24.79
N LEU A 123 4.46 10.11 24.33
CA LEU A 123 4.74 9.88 22.90
C LEU A 123 4.14 8.56 22.43
N ALA A 124 4.23 7.50 23.24
CA ALA A 124 3.63 6.20 22.97
C ALA A 124 2.10 6.28 22.85
N ALA A 125 1.44 7.04 23.72
CA ALA A 125 -0.01 7.25 23.66
C ALA A 125 -0.42 7.98 22.37
N TYR A 126 0.27 9.07 22.00
CA TYR A 126 0.00 9.75 20.74
C TYR A 126 0.27 8.85 19.54
N ARG A 127 1.34 8.05 19.57
CA ARG A 127 1.67 7.09 18.51
C ARG A 127 0.58 6.04 18.32
N PHE A 128 0.04 5.50 19.40
CA PHE A 128 -1.09 4.57 19.35
C PHE A 128 -2.32 5.22 18.72
N LEU A 129 -2.68 6.43 19.14
CA LEU A 129 -3.85 7.15 18.61
C LEU A 129 -3.68 7.48 17.12
N VAL A 130 -2.51 7.97 16.73
CA VAL A 130 -2.15 8.20 15.32
C VAL A 130 -2.30 6.90 14.50
N GLY A 131 -1.81 5.76 15.00
CA GLY A 131 -2.03 4.47 14.33
C GLY A 131 -3.52 4.11 14.22
N TRP A 132 -4.28 4.31 15.29
CA TRP A 132 -5.71 4.01 15.34
C TRP A 132 -6.52 4.80 14.30
N PHE A 133 -6.30 6.11 14.21
CA PHE A 133 -7.03 6.97 13.26
C PHE A 133 -6.63 6.72 11.80
N GLU A 134 -5.42 6.22 11.54
CA GLU A 134 -4.96 5.93 10.19
C GLU A 134 -5.51 4.59 9.64
N ALA A 135 -5.87 3.66 10.52
CA ALA A 135 -6.19 2.28 10.16
C ALA A 135 -7.28 2.10 9.09
N ALA A 136 -8.25 3.02 9.03
CA ALA A 136 -9.35 2.95 8.06
C ALA A 136 -8.95 3.36 6.65
N PHE A 137 -7.86 4.12 6.49
CA PHE A 137 -7.56 4.81 5.25
C PHE A 137 -7.29 3.85 4.09
N PHE A 138 -6.38 2.89 4.28
CA PHE A 138 -6.02 1.95 3.22
C PHE A 138 -7.22 1.10 2.76
N PRO A 139 -8.00 0.46 3.67
CA PRO A 139 -9.26 -0.19 3.30
C PRO A 139 -10.25 0.74 2.60
N ALA A 140 -10.41 1.98 3.08
CA ALA A 140 -11.38 2.92 2.53
C ALA A 140 -11.03 3.36 1.11
N VAL A 141 -9.77 3.66 0.81
CA VAL A 141 -9.33 4.00 -0.56
C VAL A 141 -9.58 2.83 -1.50
N ASN A 142 -9.22 1.61 -1.11
CA ASN A 142 -9.50 0.42 -1.90
C ASN A 142 -11.01 0.17 -2.08
N TYR A 143 -11.81 0.49 -1.06
CA TYR A 143 -13.26 0.38 -1.12
C TYR A 143 -13.87 1.40 -2.09
N VAL A 144 -13.46 2.68 -2.05
CA VAL A 144 -13.91 3.70 -3.02
C VAL A 144 -13.48 3.34 -4.44
N LEU A 145 -12.23 2.90 -4.61
CA LEU A 145 -11.73 2.49 -5.93
C LEU A 145 -12.54 1.30 -6.47
N GLY A 146 -12.83 0.30 -5.63
CA GLY A 146 -13.64 -0.85 -6.01
C GLY A 146 -15.12 -0.53 -6.25
N ALA A 147 -15.65 0.54 -5.66
CA ALA A 147 -17.04 0.95 -5.79
C ALA A 147 -17.33 1.76 -7.07
N TRP A 148 -16.31 2.41 -7.66
CA TRP A 148 -16.47 3.29 -8.83
C TRP A 148 -15.80 2.79 -10.12
N TYR A 149 -14.78 1.94 -10.00
CA TYR A 149 -13.97 1.48 -11.13
C TYR A 149 -14.11 -0.01 -11.38
N ARG A 150 -13.95 -0.39 -12.66
CA ARG A 150 -13.91 -1.81 -13.08
C ARG A 150 -12.53 -2.41 -12.81
N GLY A 151 -12.44 -3.74 -12.75
CA GLY A 151 -11.17 -4.43 -12.42
C GLY A 151 -9.97 -4.07 -13.32
N ASP A 152 -10.21 -3.78 -14.60
CA ASP A 152 -9.22 -3.33 -15.59
C ASP A 152 -8.70 -1.90 -15.33
N GLU A 153 -9.47 -1.11 -14.61
CA GLU A 153 -9.18 0.29 -14.27
C GLU A 153 -8.41 0.45 -12.96
N LEU A 154 -8.54 -0.51 -12.04
CA LEU A 154 -7.93 -0.46 -10.71
C LEU A 154 -6.40 -0.52 -10.75
N GLY A 155 -5.81 -1.35 -11.61
CA GLY A 155 -4.36 -1.62 -11.60
C GLY A 155 -3.53 -0.34 -11.81
N ARG A 156 -3.88 0.47 -12.81
CA ARG A 156 -3.13 1.68 -13.16
C ARG A 156 -3.27 2.79 -12.12
N ARG A 157 -4.47 2.95 -11.57
CA ARG A 157 -4.78 3.94 -10.51
C ARG A 157 -4.14 3.54 -9.19
N GLY A 158 -4.13 2.23 -8.89
CA GLY A 158 -3.42 1.66 -7.76
C GLY A 158 -1.91 1.92 -7.83
N GLY A 159 -1.28 1.79 -9.01
CA GLY A 159 0.13 2.13 -9.19
C GLY A 159 0.47 3.59 -8.85
N ILE A 160 -0.37 4.54 -9.29
CA ILE A 160 -0.19 5.97 -9.00
C ILE A 160 -0.32 6.26 -7.50
N PHE A 161 -1.26 5.59 -6.81
CA PHE A 161 -1.43 5.70 -5.36
C PHE A 161 -0.14 5.39 -4.60
N TYR A 162 0.59 4.34 -4.97
CA TYR A 162 1.86 3.96 -4.33
C TYR A 162 2.99 4.97 -4.53
N ILE A 163 2.91 5.90 -5.48
CA ILE A 163 3.90 6.98 -5.60
C ILE A 163 3.88 7.88 -4.35
N GLY A 164 2.70 8.05 -3.72
CA GLY A 164 2.54 8.84 -2.50
C GLY A 164 3.44 8.36 -1.34
N LEU A 165 3.62 7.05 -1.17
CA LEU A 165 4.49 6.44 -0.16
C LEU A 165 5.92 7.00 -0.24
N TYR A 166 6.50 6.95 -1.43
CA TYR A 166 7.89 7.34 -1.67
C TYR A 166 8.06 8.85 -1.57
N LEU A 167 7.14 9.61 -2.18
CA LEU A 167 7.13 11.07 -2.07
C LEU A 167 7.01 11.52 -0.63
N GLY A 168 6.17 10.86 0.18
CA GLY A 168 5.93 11.22 1.58
C GLY A 168 7.19 11.03 2.40
N THR A 169 7.80 9.85 2.30
CA THR A 169 9.02 9.52 3.03
C THR A 169 10.21 10.38 2.61
N LEU A 170 10.34 10.67 1.31
CA LEU A 170 11.36 11.59 0.79
C LEU A 170 11.16 13.01 1.31
N THR A 171 9.92 13.52 1.24
CA THR A 171 9.60 14.87 1.69
C THR A 171 9.83 15.02 3.20
N ALA A 172 9.53 13.97 3.98
CA ALA A 172 9.78 13.99 5.42
C ALA A 172 11.25 14.22 5.78
N GLY A 173 12.17 13.51 5.12
CA GLY A 173 13.60 13.71 5.38
C GLY A 173 14.09 15.11 4.94
N LEU A 174 13.54 15.67 3.85
CA LEU A 174 13.89 17.02 3.41
C LEU A 174 13.36 18.10 4.37
N ILE A 175 12.11 17.98 4.83
CA ILE A 175 11.54 18.91 5.81
C ILE A 175 12.32 18.80 7.13
N GLN A 176 12.68 17.59 7.59
CA GLN A 176 13.49 17.45 8.80
C GLN A 176 14.87 18.09 8.61
N ALA A 177 15.52 17.89 7.47
CA ALA A 177 16.81 18.51 7.18
C ALA A 177 16.72 20.05 7.21
N ALA A 178 15.65 20.62 6.64
CA ALA A 178 15.39 22.06 6.69
C ALA A 178 15.06 22.56 8.10
N ALA A 179 14.24 21.81 8.85
CA ALA A 179 13.86 22.16 10.22
C ALA A 179 15.07 22.11 11.17
N SER A 180 15.87 21.05 11.11
CA SER A 180 17.09 20.91 11.92
C SER A 180 18.18 21.93 11.56
N SER A 181 18.19 22.49 10.35
CA SER A 181 19.21 23.47 9.94
C SER A 181 18.80 24.93 10.15
N ARG A 182 17.50 25.25 10.07
CA ARG A 182 17.00 26.64 10.06
C ARG A 182 16.04 26.98 11.19
N LEU A 183 15.37 25.98 11.76
CA LEU A 183 14.34 26.17 12.78
C LEU A 183 14.78 25.69 14.17
N ASP A 184 15.95 25.08 14.27
CA ASP A 184 16.51 24.65 15.55
C ASP A 184 16.78 25.87 16.46
N GLY A 185 16.19 25.86 17.66
CA GLY A 185 16.24 26.96 18.63
C GLY A 185 15.26 28.12 18.36
N VAL A 186 14.55 28.11 17.23
CA VAL A 186 13.55 29.16 16.92
C VAL A 186 12.36 29.01 17.86
N ASN A 187 11.97 30.10 18.53
CA ASN A 187 10.96 30.13 19.60
C ASN A 187 11.25 29.16 20.77
N GLY A 188 12.52 28.79 20.99
CA GLY A 188 12.91 27.84 22.03
C GLY A 188 12.48 26.40 21.75
N LEU A 189 12.12 26.09 20.51
CA LEU A 189 11.76 24.74 20.07
C LEU A 189 12.92 24.11 19.30
N GLU A 190 13.14 22.82 19.56
CA GLU A 190 14.12 22.02 18.84
C GLU A 190 13.66 21.68 17.42
N GLY A 191 14.60 21.49 16.50
CA GLY A 191 14.33 21.25 15.08
C GLY A 191 13.39 20.07 14.81
N TRP A 192 13.39 19.02 15.64
CA TRP A 192 12.48 17.88 15.49
C TRP A 192 11.03 18.21 15.90
N ARG A 193 10.82 19.15 16.84
CA ARG A 193 9.47 19.57 17.25
C ARG A 193 8.77 20.33 16.13
N TRP A 194 9.52 21.16 15.40
CA TRP A 194 9.04 21.87 14.22
C TRP A 194 8.55 20.95 13.11
N MET A 195 9.17 19.78 12.96
CA MET A 195 8.75 18.76 11.99
C MET A 195 7.29 18.34 12.20
N TYR A 196 6.92 18.00 13.45
CA TYR A 196 5.56 17.62 13.79
C TYR A 196 4.54 18.74 13.56
N ILE A 197 4.93 20.00 13.82
CA ILE A 197 4.08 21.17 13.56
C ILE A 197 3.83 21.35 12.06
N ILE A 198 4.89 21.31 11.24
CA ILE A 198 4.78 21.47 9.78
C ILE A 198 3.93 20.34 9.19
N CYS A 199 4.15 19.10 9.62
CA CYS A 199 3.36 17.96 9.16
C CYS A 199 1.87 18.11 9.51
N ALA A 200 1.53 18.56 10.72
CA ALA A 200 0.14 18.79 11.10
C ALA A 200 -0.51 19.92 10.29
N ILE A 201 0.21 21.01 10.03
CA ILE A 201 -0.27 22.14 9.20
C ILE A 201 -0.57 21.69 7.76
N ILE A 202 0.17 20.73 7.22
CA ILE A 202 -0.12 20.16 5.90
C ILE A 202 -1.30 19.18 5.99
N THR A 203 -1.33 18.36 7.04
CA THR A 203 -2.30 17.28 7.21
C THR A 203 -3.73 17.75 7.39
N ILE A 204 -3.97 18.68 8.33
CA ILE A 204 -5.32 19.07 8.71
C ILE A 204 -6.09 19.67 7.52
N PRO A 205 -5.50 20.57 6.70
CA PRO A 205 -6.13 21.04 5.47
C PRO A 205 -6.42 19.93 4.46
N VAL A 206 -5.52 18.94 4.31
CA VAL A 206 -5.76 17.79 3.43
C VAL A 206 -6.97 16.99 3.89
N GLY A 207 -7.11 16.77 5.21
CA GLY A 207 -8.32 16.18 5.80
C GLY A 207 -9.58 16.99 5.47
N ILE A 208 -9.55 18.31 5.66
CA ILE A 208 -10.68 19.21 5.35
C ILE A 208 -11.05 19.16 3.86
N VAL A 209 -10.05 19.18 2.95
CA VAL A 209 -10.29 19.04 1.51
C VAL A 209 -10.95 17.70 1.17
N GLY A 210 -10.60 16.63 1.90
CA GLY A 210 -11.22 15.32 1.76
C GLY A 210 -12.74 15.35 1.90
N TYR A 211 -13.29 16.20 2.76
CA TYR A 211 -14.74 16.35 2.94
C TYR A 211 -15.46 16.81 1.66
N PHE A 212 -14.82 17.70 0.89
CA PHE A 212 -15.38 18.24 -0.34
C PHE A 212 -15.13 17.36 -1.57
N VAL A 213 -14.03 16.60 -1.58
CA VAL A 213 -13.54 15.90 -2.78
C VAL A 213 -13.91 14.41 -2.79
N ILE A 214 -14.02 13.76 -1.63
CA ILE A 214 -14.31 12.32 -1.57
C ILE A 214 -15.72 12.05 -2.12
N PRO A 215 -15.89 11.28 -3.20
CA PRO A 215 -17.20 11.01 -3.80
C PRO A 215 -18.10 10.09 -2.97
N GLY A 216 -17.56 9.41 -1.96
CA GLY A 216 -18.29 8.38 -1.22
C GLY A 216 -18.48 7.13 -2.07
N THR A 217 -19.55 6.38 -1.80
CA THR A 217 -19.98 5.22 -2.62
C THR A 217 -21.23 5.56 -3.40
N PRO A 218 -21.59 4.82 -4.47
CA PRO A 218 -22.85 5.03 -5.18
C PRO A 218 -24.09 4.98 -4.27
N GLU A 219 -24.03 4.23 -3.17
CA GLU A 219 -25.11 4.11 -2.18
C GLU A 219 -25.14 5.27 -1.17
N GLN A 220 -23.97 5.80 -0.83
CA GLN A 220 -23.81 6.96 0.06
C GLN A 220 -22.97 8.04 -0.63
N PRO A 221 -23.51 8.64 -1.71
CA PRO A 221 -22.74 9.54 -2.56
C PRO A 221 -22.58 10.90 -1.90
N ASN A 222 -21.42 11.50 -2.13
CA ASN A 222 -21.21 12.90 -1.79
C ASN A 222 -21.85 13.78 -2.86
N ARG A 223 -23.00 14.37 -2.52
CA ARG A 223 -23.78 15.26 -3.40
C ARG A 223 -23.10 16.60 -3.67
N ILE A 224 -22.02 16.93 -2.97
CA ILE A 224 -21.24 18.15 -3.22
C ILE A 224 -20.46 18.01 -4.54
N CYS A 225 -19.90 16.83 -4.82
CA CYS A 225 -19.06 16.61 -5.99
C CYS A 225 -19.75 15.81 -7.11
N LEU A 226 -20.78 15.01 -6.80
CA LEU A 226 -21.49 14.16 -7.77
C LEU A 226 -22.94 14.58 -7.97
N SER A 227 -23.37 14.65 -9.24
CA SER A 227 -24.78 14.82 -9.61
C SER A 227 -25.52 13.48 -9.57
N GLN A 228 -26.85 13.51 -9.50
CA GLN A 228 -27.67 12.30 -9.58
C GLN A 228 -27.43 11.54 -10.90
N GLU A 229 -27.29 12.27 -12.02
CA GLU A 229 -26.98 11.69 -13.33
C GLU A 229 -25.64 10.94 -13.35
N ASP A 230 -24.64 11.44 -12.61
CA ASP A 230 -23.32 10.82 -12.51
C ASP A 230 -23.40 9.49 -11.74
N ILE A 231 -24.24 9.44 -10.70
CA ILE A 231 -24.44 8.27 -9.85
C ILE A 231 -25.19 7.18 -10.61
N ASP A 232 -26.25 7.57 -11.33
CA ASP A 232 -27.06 6.64 -12.11
C ASP A 232 -26.22 6.02 -13.25
N LEU A 233 -25.44 6.84 -13.97
CA LEU A 233 -24.54 6.39 -15.02
C LEU A 233 -23.42 5.48 -14.49
N GLY A 234 -22.86 5.79 -13.32
CA GLY A 234 -21.85 4.96 -12.66
C GLY A 234 -22.39 3.60 -12.25
N THR A 235 -23.59 3.57 -11.68
CA THR A 235 -24.27 2.35 -11.24
C THR A 235 -24.64 1.45 -12.43
N GLU A 236 -25.19 2.05 -13.50
CA GLU A 236 -25.52 1.32 -14.73
C GLU A 236 -24.28 0.71 -15.39
N ARG A 237 -23.17 1.44 -15.40
CA ARG A 237 -21.88 0.97 -15.96
C ARG A 237 -21.30 -0.21 -15.19
N LEU A 238 -21.34 -0.16 -13.87
CA LEU A 238 -20.88 -1.27 -13.02
C LEU A 238 -21.81 -2.49 -13.13
N SER A 239 -23.13 -2.26 -13.18
CA SER A 239 -24.12 -3.32 -13.40
C SER A 239 -23.93 -4.03 -14.74
N ARG A 240 -23.68 -3.29 -15.83
CA ARG A 240 -23.33 -3.83 -17.16
C ARG A 240 -22.07 -4.70 -17.14
N ALA A 241 -21.11 -4.39 -16.26
CA ALA A 241 -19.88 -5.16 -16.09
C ALA A 241 -20.04 -6.36 -15.12
N GLY A 242 -21.27 -6.73 -14.75
CA GLY A 242 -21.54 -7.80 -13.80
C GLY A 242 -21.04 -7.53 -12.37
N HIS A 243 -20.64 -6.30 -12.07
CA HIS A 243 -20.27 -5.89 -10.72
C HIS A 243 -21.56 -5.64 -9.93
N GLN A 244 -22.03 -6.66 -9.21
CA GLN A 244 -23.04 -6.45 -8.19
C GLN A 244 -22.39 -5.70 -7.03
N SER A 245 -22.77 -4.43 -6.84
CA SER A 245 -22.66 -3.80 -5.54
C SER A 245 -23.51 -4.64 -4.59
N GLN A 246 -22.88 -5.17 -3.54
CA GLN A 246 -23.48 -5.81 -2.38
C GLN A 246 -23.75 -7.32 -2.42
N GLY A 247 -23.12 -7.97 -1.45
CA GLY A 247 -23.84 -8.84 -0.52
C GLY A 247 -23.43 -8.41 0.89
N LYS A 248 -24.40 -8.12 1.78
CA LYS A 248 -24.12 -8.03 3.23
C LYS A 248 -23.36 -9.29 3.62
N LEU A 249 -22.22 -9.14 4.30
CA LEU A 249 -21.41 -10.26 4.75
C LEU A 249 -22.25 -11.21 5.60
N LYS A 250 -22.66 -12.34 5.03
CA LYS A 250 -23.28 -13.41 5.79
C LYS A 250 -22.15 -14.17 6.48
N ILE A 251 -22.29 -14.40 7.79
CA ILE A 251 -21.30 -15.15 8.59
C ILE A 251 -21.06 -16.56 8.00
N GLY A 252 -22.04 -17.14 7.32
CA GLY A 252 -21.89 -18.41 6.59
C GLY A 252 -20.89 -18.35 5.44
N THR A 253 -20.74 -17.20 4.77
CA THR A 253 -19.78 -16.99 3.68
C THR A 253 -18.34 -16.99 4.20
N LEU A 254 -18.09 -16.50 5.43
CA LEU A 254 -16.76 -16.56 6.04
C LEU A 254 -16.27 -18.01 6.17
N LYS A 255 -17.13 -18.95 6.60
CA LYS A 255 -16.74 -20.36 6.71
C LYS A 255 -16.30 -20.96 5.37
N SER A 256 -16.96 -20.56 4.28
CA SER A 256 -16.59 -20.99 2.92
C SER A 256 -15.25 -20.41 2.48
N ILE A 257 -14.94 -19.17 2.85
CA ILE A 257 -13.65 -18.53 2.54
C ILE A 257 -12.50 -19.23 3.29
N PHE A 258 -12.64 -19.44 4.61
CA PHE A 258 -11.60 -20.09 5.43
C PHE A 258 -11.32 -21.54 5.01
N ALA A 259 -12.28 -22.21 4.38
CA ALA A 259 -12.13 -23.56 3.89
C ALA A 259 -11.30 -23.65 2.58
N LYS A 260 -11.09 -22.54 1.86
CA LYS A 260 -10.32 -22.54 0.60
C LYS A 260 -8.81 -22.52 0.90
N PRO A 261 -8.01 -23.51 0.45
CA PRO A 261 -6.56 -23.52 0.67
C PRO A 261 -5.84 -22.30 0.07
N GLN A 262 -6.38 -21.75 -1.03
CA GLN A 262 -5.85 -20.55 -1.69
C GLN A 262 -5.81 -19.33 -0.76
N PHE A 263 -6.79 -19.20 0.16
CA PHE A 263 -6.84 -18.12 1.13
C PHE A 263 -5.62 -18.13 2.07
N TRP A 264 -5.28 -19.31 2.60
CA TRP A 264 -4.13 -19.47 3.50
C TRP A 264 -2.79 -19.25 2.79
N ILE A 265 -2.67 -19.66 1.52
CA ILE A 265 -1.46 -19.42 0.72
C ILE A 265 -1.26 -17.91 0.48
N ILE A 266 -2.34 -17.18 0.19
CA ILE A 266 -2.29 -15.72 -0.02
C ILE A 266 -1.92 -15.00 1.28
N ILE A 267 -2.51 -15.38 2.42
CA ILE A 267 -2.14 -14.83 3.73
C ILE A 267 -0.66 -15.05 4.01
N PHE A 268 -0.18 -16.28 3.79
CA PHE A 268 1.22 -16.62 4.03
C PHE A 268 2.17 -15.75 3.17
N LEU A 269 1.84 -15.54 1.90
CA LEU A 269 2.60 -14.64 1.03
C LEU A 269 2.57 -13.19 1.52
N ASP A 270 1.41 -12.69 1.93
CA ASP A 270 1.29 -11.30 2.41
C ASP A 270 2.05 -11.08 3.73
N VAL A 271 2.00 -12.05 4.66
CA VAL A 271 2.81 -12.03 5.89
C VAL A 271 4.30 -11.97 5.56
N LEU A 272 4.79 -12.80 4.62
CA LEU A 272 6.19 -12.78 4.21
C LEU A 272 6.58 -11.45 3.56
N PHE A 273 5.68 -10.88 2.74
CA PHE A 273 5.89 -9.59 2.09
C PHE A 273 6.02 -8.43 3.10
N TRP A 274 5.17 -8.37 4.11
CA TRP A 274 5.27 -7.34 5.15
C TRP A 274 6.54 -7.49 6.01
N ASN A 275 6.96 -8.72 6.30
CA ASN A 275 8.12 -8.99 7.15
C ASN A 275 9.47 -8.84 6.43
N SER A 276 9.54 -9.13 5.12
CA SER A 276 10.76 -8.90 4.34
C SER A 276 11.12 -7.41 4.24
N GLN A 277 10.12 -6.53 4.35
CA GLN A 277 10.25 -5.09 4.19
C GLN A 277 10.63 -4.36 5.49
N LEU A 278 10.58 -5.01 6.66
CA LEU A 278 10.80 -4.38 7.98
C LEU A 278 12.02 -3.44 8.11
N HIS A 279 13.12 -3.74 7.41
CA HIS A 279 14.29 -2.85 7.35
C HIS A 279 14.03 -1.42 6.87
N THR A 280 13.02 -1.16 6.02
CA THR A 280 12.75 0.22 5.54
C THR A 280 12.04 1.07 6.58
N SER A 281 11.17 0.47 7.40
CA SER A 281 10.39 1.18 8.41
C SER A 281 11.09 1.27 9.76
N SER A 282 12.08 0.39 10.02
CA SER A 282 12.82 0.36 11.28
C SER A 282 13.73 1.57 11.53
N GLY A 283 14.00 2.39 10.50
CA GLY A 283 14.95 3.50 10.59
C GLY A 283 16.42 3.06 10.52
N SER A 284 16.68 1.78 10.17
CA SER A 284 18.02 1.19 10.13
C SER A 284 19.04 2.01 9.32
N PHE A 285 18.61 2.57 8.18
CA PHE A 285 19.45 3.41 7.34
C PHE A 285 19.88 4.71 8.03
N LEU A 286 18.93 5.45 8.60
CA LEU A 286 19.22 6.70 9.32
C LEU A 286 20.11 6.46 10.54
N LEU A 287 19.87 5.37 11.28
CA LEU A 287 20.71 4.98 12.42
C LEU A 287 22.13 4.60 11.99
N TRP A 288 22.28 3.94 10.84
CA TRP A 288 23.60 3.68 10.27
C TRP A 288 24.33 4.97 9.88
N ILE A 289 23.68 5.91 9.20
CA ILE A 289 24.31 7.20 8.86
C ILE A 289 24.71 7.96 10.13
N LYS A 290 23.84 7.97 11.16
CA LYS A 290 24.15 8.59 12.47
C LYS A 290 25.37 7.93 13.14
N SER A 291 25.53 6.61 13.02
CA SER A 291 26.69 5.88 13.57
C SER A 291 28.04 6.22 12.90
N LEU A 292 28.05 6.94 11.78
CA LEU A 292 29.28 7.39 11.13
C LEU A 292 29.90 8.62 11.81
N GLU A 293 29.16 9.30 12.71
CA GLU A 293 29.62 10.43 13.55
C GLU A 293 30.28 11.61 12.82
N ARG A 294 30.10 11.71 11.49
CA ARG A 294 30.72 12.73 10.63
C ARG A 294 29.74 13.68 9.95
N TYR A 295 28.44 13.53 10.23
CA TYR A 295 27.37 14.28 9.58
C TYR A 295 26.51 15.01 10.62
N THR A 296 26.09 16.22 10.28
CA THR A 296 25.13 16.97 11.09
C THR A 296 23.74 16.33 11.02
N PRO A 297 22.86 16.54 12.03
CA PRO A 297 21.47 16.09 12.00
C PRO A 297 20.74 16.38 10.68
N ALA A 298 20.89 17.61 10.17
CA ALA A 298 20.31 18.02 8.91
C ALA A 298 20.84 17.19 7.72
N ARG A 299 22.15 16.95 7.67
CA ARG A 299 22.77 16.17 6.60
C ARG A 299 22.40 14.68 6.68
N ILE A 300 22.22 14.13 7.89
CA ILE A 300 21.76 12.76 8.09
C ILE A 300 20.37 12.56 7.46
N SER A 301 19.42 13.46 7.78
CA SER A 301 18.08 13.40 7.21
C SER A 301 18.07 13.60 5.70
N GLU A 302 18.89 14.51 5.16
CA GLU A 302 19.04 14.74 3.71
C GLU A 302 19.59 13.49 3.00
N LEU A 303 20.64 12.85 3.52
CA LEU A 303 21.17 11.60 2.95
C LEU A 303 20.17 10.45 3.06
N GLY A 304 19.33 10.48 4.10
CA GLY A 304 18.20 9.57 4.30
C GLY A 304 17.18 9.57 3.17
N THR A 305 17.07 10.67 2.39
CA THR A 305 16.06 10.79 1.33
C THR A 305 16.45 10.14 0.01
N ILE A 306 17.71 9.74 -0.16
CA ILE A 306 18.19 9.15 -1.41
C ILE A 306 17.53 7.78 -1.64
N ALA A 307 17.43 6.96 -0.59
CA ALA A 307 16.81 5.64 -0.67
C ALA A 307 15.32 5.68 -1.10
N PRO A 308 14.44 6.49 -0.49
CA PRO A 308 13.06 6.61 -0.97
C PRO A 308 12.96 7.25 -2.36
N ALA A 309 13.89 8.15 -2.75
CA ALA A 309 13.93 8.70 -4.11
C ALA A 309 14.15 7.62 -5.18
N LEU A 310 15.10 6.72 -4.93
CA LEU A 310 15.35 5.56 -5.81
C LEU A 310 14.17 4.58 -5.81
N GLY A 311 13.42 4.51 -4.70
CA GLY A 311 12.17 3.76 -4.60
C GLY A 311 11.14 4.12 -5.68
N ILE A 312 11.04 5.40 -6.05
CA ILE A 312 10.17 5.86 -7.15
C ILE A 312 10.60 5.23 -8.49
N LEU A 313 11.91 5.17 -8.75
CA LEU A 313 12.43 4.55 -9.97
C LEU A 313 12.19 3.03 -9.96
N TYR A 314 12.40 2.39 -8.81
CA TYR A 314 12.18 0.95 -8.67
C TYR A 314 10.72 0.57 -8.89
N VAL A 315 9.76 1.28 -8.29
CA VAL A 315 8.34 0.97 -8.47
C VAL A 315 7.90 1.13 -9.91
N LEU A 316 8.41 2.14 -10.63
CA LEU A 316 8.10 2.34 -12.04
C LEU A 316 8.67 1.18 -12.88
N ILE A 317 9.96 0.86 -12.73
CA ILE A 317 10.61 -0.22 -13.49
C ILE A 317 9.89 -1.56 -13.25
N VAL A 318 9.60 -1.87 -11.99
CA VAL A 318 8.97 -3.12 -11.59
C VAL A 318 7.53 -3.21 -12.09
N SER A 319 6.76 -2.11 -11.99
CA SER A 319 5.37 -2.08 -12.46
C SER A 319 5.31 -2.23 -13.99
N PHE A 320 6.15 -1.50 -14.73
CA PHE A 320 6.23 -1.65 -16.19
C PHE A 320 6.71 -3.05 -16.60
N ALA A 321 7.69 -3.61 -15.90
CA ALA A 321 8.18 -4.97 -16.17
C ALA A 321 7.10 -6.04 -15.90
N SER A 322 6.30 -5.87 -14.84
CA SER A 322 5.16 -6.73 -14.51
C SER A 322 4.11 -6.70 -15.62
N ASP A 323 3.73 -5.50 -16.05
CA ASP A 323 2.60 -5.30 -16.96
C ASP A 323 2.92 -5.60 -18.42
N LEU A 324 4.18 -5.44 -18.84
CA LEU A 324 4.56 -5.47 -20.27
C LEU A 324 5.37 -6.69 -20.70
N VAL A 325 6.17 -7.28 -19.81
CA VAL A 325 7.25 -8.20 -20.24
C VAL A 325 7.27 -9.53 -19.49
N LEU A 326 7.16 -9.50 -18.16
CA LEU A 326 7.56 -10.64 -17.32
C LEU A 326 6.39 -11.31 -16.59
N GLY A 327 5.26 -10.61 -16.43
CA GLY A 327 4.17 -11.03 -15.56
C GLY A 327 4.50 -10.88 -14.07
N PRO A 328 3.50 -11.00 -13.18
CA PRO A 328 3.61 -10.61 -11.77
C PRO A 328 4.66 -11.41 -10.99
N ALA A 329 4.76 -12.73 -11.20
CA ALA A 329 5.72 -13.58 -10.49
C ALA A 329 7.20 -13.26 -10.78
N TRP A 330 7.51 -12.90 -12.02
CA TRP A 330 8.88 -12.56 -12.41
C TRP A 330 9.23 -11.11 -12.04
N ALA A 331 8.25 -10.20 -12.06
CA ALA A 331 8.44 -8.89 -11.46
C ALA A 331 8.78 -8.99 -9.96
N ILE A 332 8.04 -9.84 -9.19
CA ILE A 332 8.34 -10.19 -7.78
C ILE A 332 9.82 -10.56 -7.63
N THR A 333 10.28 -11.47 -8.49
CA THR A 333 11.65 -11.97 -8.44
C THR A 333 12.69 -10.88 -8.73
N LEU A 334 12.45 -10.02 -9.73
CA LEU A 334 13.37 -8.94 -10.09
C LEU A 334 13.55 -7.95 -8.92
N ALA A 335 12.44 -7.52 -8.30
CA ALA A 335 12.47 -6.57 -7.18
C ALA A 335 13.21 -7.14 -5.96
N TYR A 336 12.96 -8.42 -5.64
CA TYR A 336 13.56 -9.11 -4.52
C TYR A 336 15.01 -9.53 -4.75
N THR A 337 15.44 -9.72 -6.01
CA THR A 337 16.85 -10.01 -6.31
C THR A 337 17.74 -8.86 -5.83
N TRP A 338 17.35 -7.61 -6.12
CA TRP A 338 18.08 -6.43 -5.67
C TRP A 338 18.05 -6.26 -4.15
N ASN A 339 16.92 -6.58 -3.53
CA ASN A 339 16.76 -6.53 -2.08
C ASN A 339 17.61 -7.58 -1.36
N ILE A 340 17.62 -8.83 -1.86
CA ILE A 340 18.42 -9.94 -1.32
C ILE A 340 19.91 -9.61 -1.37
N ILE A 341 20.41 -9.05 -2.48
CA ILE A 341 21.81 -8.62 -2.60
C ILE A 341 22.14 -7.58 -1.53
N GLY A 342 21.28 -6.56 -1.35
CA GLY A 342 21.46 -5.56 -0.31
C GLY A 342 21.48 -6.16 1.10
N LEU A 343 20.53 -7.03 1.42
CA LEU A 343 20.44 -7.70 2.71
C LEU A 343 21.67 -8.58 3.01
N ILE A 344 22.18 -9.33 2.02
CA ILE A 344 23.40 -10.14 2.18
C ILE A 344 24.60 -9.26 2.54
N ILE A 345 24.77 -8.13 1.85
CA ILE A 345 25.85 -7.18 2.12
C ILE A 345 25.74 -6.63 3.56
N LEU A 346 24.52 -6.28 4.00
CA LEU A 346 24.27 -5.76 5.34
C LEU A 346 24.50 -6.82 6.45
N ILE A 347 24.24 -8.10 6.18
CA ILE A 347 24.53 -9.20 7.11
C ILE A 347 26.04 -9.41 7.28
N ILE A 348 26.78 -9.44 6.17
CA ILE A 348 28.24 -9.61 6.20
C ILE A 348 28.88 -8.46 6.99
N TRP A 349 28.40 -7.23 6.76
CA TRP A 349 28.77 -5.97 7.43
C TRP A 349 30.23 -5.52 7.26
N ASN A 350 31.19 -6.44 7.26
CA ASN A 350 32.61 -6.15 7.06
C ASN A 350 32.92 -6.04 5.56
N VAL A 351 32.45 -4.96 4.95
CA VAL A 351 32.58 -4.62 3.53
C VAL A 351 32.95 -3.15 3.38
N PRO A 352 33.48 -2.71 2.22
CA PRO A 352 33.73 -1.30 1.95
C PRO A 352 32.48 -0.45 2.19
N GLU A 353 32.67 0.79 2.63
CA GLU A 353 31.55 1.69 2.94
C GLU A 353 30.63 1.91 1.72
N SER A 354 31.20 1.97 0.52
CA SER A 354 30.45 2.07 -0.75
C SER A 354 29.48 0.90 -0.96
N ALA A 355 29.83 -0.31 -0.51
CA ALA A 355 28.94 -1.46 -0.58
C ALA A 355 27.75 -1.33 0.39
N LYS A 356 27.97 -0.74 1.58
CA LYS A 356 26.88 -0.44 2.53
C LYS A 356 25.94 0.62 1.97
N TRP A 357 26.49 1.68 1.36
CA TRP A 357 25.68 2.67 0.64
C TRP A 357 24.83 2.00 -0.43
N PHE A 358 25.43 1.19 -1.30
CA PHE A 358 24.68 0.43 -2.31
C PHE A 358 23.56 -0.40 -1.67
N ALA A 359 23.86 -1.16 -0.62
CA ALA A 359 22.89 -2.02 0.04
C ALA A 359 21.71 -1.25 0.66
N PHE A 360 21.95 -0.09 1.28
CA PHE A 360 20.88 0.76 1.78
C PHE A 360 20.09 1.46 0.67
N MET A 361 20.71 1.72 -0.49
CA MET A 361 20.00 2.26 -1.65
C MET A 361 19.00 1.27 -2.24
N THR A 362 19.24 -0.05 -2.12
CA THR A 362 18.30 -1.07 -2.63
C THR A 362 17.13 -1.37 -1.68
N ILE A 363 17.07 -0.76 -0.49
CA ILE A 363 16.10 -1.09 0.56
C ILE A 363 14.65 -0.95 0.11
N TYR A 364 14.34 0.08 -0.69
CA TYR A 364 12.99 0.36 -1.22
C TYR A 364 12.61 -0.51 -2.42
N SER A 365 13.52 -1.34 -2.95
CA SER A 365 13.18 -2.28 -4.02
C SER A 365 12.21 -3.36 -3.53
N ALA A 366 12.22 -3.71 -2.24
CA ALA A 366 11.22 -4.61 -1.66
C ALA A 366 9.79 -4.05 -1.73
N ASN A 367 9.64 -2.73 -1.47
CA ASN A 367 8.34 -2.05 -1.52
C ASN A 367 7.80 -1.86 -2.93
N ALA A 368 8.68 -1.79 -3.93
CA ALA A 368 8.31 -1.62 -5.35
C ALA A 368 7.38 -2.74 -5.86
N MET A 369 7.30 -3.86 -5.13
CA MET A 369 6.46 -5.00 -5.46
C MET A 369 5.01 -4.93 -5.00
N ALA A 370 4.69 -4.04 -4.05
CA ALA A 370 3.35 -3.95 -3.47
C ALA A 370 2.23 -3.90 -4.53
N PRO A 371 2.33 -3.07 -5.60
CA PRO A 371 1.27 -2.98 -6.61
C PRO A 371 1.05 -4.29 -7.36
N ALA A 372 2.12 -5.00 -7.72
CA ALA A 372 2.03 -6.26 -8.46
C ALA A 372 1.52 -7.40 -7.59
N LEU A 373 1.91 -7.49 -6.31
CA LEU A 373 1.39 -8.49 -5.37
C LEU A 373 -0.10 -8.25 -5.11
N HIS A 374 -0.50 -7.02 -4.74
CA HIS A 374 -1.91 -6.72 -4.48
C HIS A 374 -2.77 -6.82 -5.74
N GLY A 375 -2.25 -6.43 -6.91
CA GLY A 375 -2.89 -6.65 -8.20
C GLY A 375 -3.13 -8.13 -8.46
N TRP A 376 -2.12 -8.97 -8.24
CA TRP A 376 -2.25 -10.41 -8.43
C TRP A 376 -3.23 -11.06 -7.45
N VAL A 377 -3.17 -10.71 -6.16
CA VAL A 377 -4.14 -11.20 -5.15
C VAL A 377 -5.57 -10.80 -5.52
N ASN A 378 -5.76 -9.56 -5.99
CA ASN A 378 -7.06 -9.09 -6.47
C ASN A 378 -7.61 -9.96 -7.62
N THR A 379 -6.75 -10.40 -8.55
CA THR A 379 -7.19 -11.26 -9.66
C THR A 379 -7.60 -12.67 -9.23
N GLN A 380 -7.06 -13.18 -8.12
CA GLN A 380 -7.41 -14.52 -7.60
C GLN A 380 -8.75 -14.55 -6.86
N LEU A 381 -9.22 -13.39 -6.38
CA LEU A 381 -10.46 -13.25 -5.61
C LEU A 381 -11.67 -12.81 -6.47
N ARG A 382 -11.61 -12.97 -7.80
CA ARG A 382 -12.64 -12.48 -8.74
C ARG A 382 -14.04 -13.10 -8.56
N ALA A 383 -14.15 -14.27 -7.94
CA ALA A 383 -15.39 -15.05 -7.92
C ALA A 383 -16.54 -14.44 -7.09
N SER A 384 -16.28 -13.52 -6.15
CA SER A 384 -17.33 -12.81 -5.40
C SER A 384 -16.85 -11.44 -4.90
N PRO A 385 -17.45 -10.31 -5.36
CA PRO A 385 -17.05 -8.96 -4.98
C PRO A 385 -17.13 -8.68 -3.46
N ALA A 386 -18.14 -9.23 -2.78
CA ALA A 386 -18.31 -9.08 -1.33
C ALA A 386 -17.30 -9.91 -0.53
N GLU A 387 -16.98 -11.13 -1.00
CA GLU A 387 -15.90 -11.94 -0.41
C GLU A 387 -14.53 -11.27 -0.63
N ARG A 388 -14.32 -10.63 -1.80
CA ARG A 388 -13.06 -9.98 -2.18
C ARG A 388 -12.66 -8.86 -1.22
N SER A 389 -13.52 -7.86 -1.00
CA SER A 389 -13.17 -6.71 -0.15
C SER A 389 -12.91 -7.13 1.30
N PHE A 390 -13.70 -8.06 1.83
CA PHE A 390 -13.49 -8.58 3.18
C PHE A 390 -12.21 -9.41 3.30
N THR A 391 -11.96 -10.28 2.32
CA THR A 391 -10.76 -11.13 2.28
C THR A 391 -9.50 -10.27 2.21
N LEU A 392 -9.47 -9.22 1.38
CA LEU A 392 -8.32 -8.32 1.26
C LEU A 392 -8.02 -7.57 2.57
N VAL A 393 -9.05 -7.08 3.26
CA VAL A 393 -8.84 -6.40 4.55
C VAL A 393 -8.38 -7.39 5.61
N LEU A 394 -8.94 -8.59 5.65
CA LEU A 394 -8.52 -9.62 6.60
C LEU A 394 -7.08 -10.10 6.35
N ILE A 395 -6.70 -10.31 5.08
CA ILE A 395 -5.33 -10.66 4.70
C ILE A 395 -4.37 -9.56 5.17
N ASN A 396 -4.67 -8.30 4.87
CA ASN A 396 -3.85 -7.16 5.25
C ASN A 396 -3.77 -7.02 6.78
N ALA A 397 -4.88 -7.16 7.51
CA ALA A 397 -4.90 -7.08 8.96
C ALA A 397 -4.04 -8.18 9.62
N ILE A 398 -4.10 -9.41 9.12
CA ILE A 398 -3.26 -10.51 9.61
C ILE A 398 -1.79 -10.22 9.28
N ALA A 399 -1.47 -9.79 8.07
CA ALA A 399 -0.10 -9.48 7.67
C ALA A 399 0.48 -8.30 8.47
N GLN A 400 -0.28 -7.22 8.65
CA GLN A 400 0.12 -6.08 9.47
C GLN A 400 0.25 -6.46 10.96
N SER A 401 -0.60 -7.35 11.48
CA SER A 401 -0.47 -7.84 12.87
C SER A 401 0.87 -8.52 13.13
N SER A 402 1.44 -9.20 12.13
CA SER A 402 2.75 -9.84 12.26
C SER A 402 3.88 -8.81 12.44
N THR A 403 3.76 -7.63 11.83
CA THR A 403 4.77 -6.56 11.96
C THR A 403 4.65 -5.78 13.27
N ALA A 404 3.61 -6.02 14.07
CA ALA A 404 3.47 -5.40 15.39
C ALA A 404 4.50 -5.93 16.40
N TRP A 405 4.84 -7.21 16.38
CA TRP A 405 5.72 -7.81 17.39
C TRP A 405 7.09 -8.21 16.84
N THR A 406 7.21 -8.49 15.54
CA THR A 406 8.48 -8.89 14.93
C THR A 406 9.61 -7.85 15.11
N PRO A 407 9.42 -6.53 14.93
CA PRO A 407 10.48 -5.53 15.11
C PRO A 407 11.11 -5.55 16.51
N LEU A 408 10.32 -5.83 17.55
CA LEU A 408 10.82 -5.93 18.93
C LEU A 408 11.83 -7.06 19.13
N LEU A 409 11.76 -8.09 18.29
CA LEU A 409 12.63 -9.26 18.35
C LEU A 409 13.86 -9.11 17.46
N VAL A 410 13.69 -8.52 16.27
CA VAL A 410 14.72 -8.60 15.22
C VAL A 410 15.39 -7.25 14.89
N TYR A 411 14.71 -6.12 15.07
CA TYR A 411 15.26 -4.78 14.81
C TYR A 411 15.43 -3.97 16.10
N GLN A 412 16.01 -4.57 17.13
CA GLN A 412 16.25 -3.90 18.40
C GLN A 412 17.21 -2.71 18.24
N THR A 413 16.82 -1.52 18.69
CA THR A 413 17.63 -0.28 18.58
C THR A 413 18.99 -0.41 19.25
N VAL A 414 19.14 -1.27 20.26
CA VAL A 414 20.44 -1.59 20.89
C VAL A 414 21.41 -2.32 19.94
N ASP A 415 20.90 -3.02 18.93
CA ASP A 415 21.71 -3.72 17.92
C ASP A 415 22.10 -2.79 16.76
N ALA A 416 21.72 -1.50 16.84
CA ALA A 416 22.12 -0.50 15.86
C ALA A 416 23.65 -0.32 15.88
N PRO A 417 24.30 -0.12 14.71
CA PRO A 417 23.71 -0.01 13.37
C PRO A 417 23.66 -1.33 12.58
N ARG A 418 24.12 -2.45 13.15
CA ARG A 418 24.36 -3.70 12.40
C ARG A 418 23.12 -4.57 12.24
N PHE A 419 22.20 -4.59 13.21
CA PHE A 419 20.93 -5.32 13.17
C PHE A 419 21.02 -6.74 12.55
N VAL A 420 22.01 -7.55 12.95
CA VAL A 420 22.28 -8.86 12.30
C VAL A 420 21.03 -9.74 12.27
N LYS A 421 20.29 -9.81 13.38
CA LYS A 421 19.05 -10.58 13.50
C LYS A 421 17.98 -10.06 12.54
N GLY A 422 17.83 -8.73 12.47
CA GLY A 422 16.87 -8.03 11.61
C GLY A 422 17.11 -8.34 10.14
N PHE A 423 18.32 -8.06 9.65
CA PHE A 423 18.65 -8.28 8.25
C PHE A 423 18.59 -9.76 7.86
N SER A 424 19.02 -10.67 8.75
CA SER A 424 18.93 -12.12 8.51
C SER A 424 17.49 -12.61 8.45
N PHE A 425 16.62 -12.10 9.33
CA PHE A 425 15.20 -12.42 9.33
C PHE A 425 14.51 -11.90 8.06
N SER A 426 14.73 -10.63 7.70
CA SER A 426 14.20 -10.05 6.47
C SER A 426 14.68 -10.78 5.22
N LEU A 427 15.94 -11.25 5.20
CA LEU A 427 16.49 -12.07 4.12
C LEU A 427 15.79 -13.43 4.01
N GLY A 428 15.56 -14.10 5.15
CA GLY A 428 14.80 -15.34 5.21
C GLY A 428 13.41 -15.16 4.61
N CYS A 429 12.67 -14.14 5.06
CA CYS A 429 11.35 -13.82 4.52
C CYS A 429 11.38 -13.50 3.02
N ALA A 430 12.36 -12.73 2.56
CA ALA A 430 12.55 -12.38 1.15
C ALA A 430 12.75 -13.63 0.25
N ILE A 431 13.64 -14.55 0.65
CA ILE A 431 13.90 -15.78 -0.10
C ILE A 431 12.67 -16.68 -0.10
N THR A 432 12.05 -16.89 1.08
CA THR A 432 10.85 -17.72 1.18
C THR A 432 9.69 -17.14 0.38
N LEU A 433 9.56 -15.81 0.31
CA LEU A 433 8.56 -15.15 -0.52
C LEU A 433 8.76 -15.49 -2.00
N VAL A 434 9.96 -15.31 -2.53
CA VAL A 434 10.27 -15.61 -3.95
C VAL A 434 9.94 -17.08 -4.28
N ILE A 435 10.37 -18.01 -3.43
CA ILE A 435 10.08 -19.44 -3.61
C ILE A 435 8.56 -19.70 -3.60
N SER A 436 7.86 -19.15 -2.60
CA SER A 436 6.42 -19.34 -2.43
C SER A 436 5.61 -18.73 -3.58
N THR A 437 6.05 -17.58 -4.11
CA THR A 437 5.46 -16.94 -5.29
C THR A 437 5.55 -17.84 -6.51
N HIS A 438 6.70 -18.47 -6.76
CA HIS A 438 6.85 -19.40 -7.89
C HIS A 438 6.06 -20.69 -7.71
N ILE A 439 5.99 -21.22 -6.48
CA ILE A 439 5.14 -22.38 -6.18
C ILE A 439 3.67 -22.06 -6.46
N LEU A 440 3.19 -20.89 -6.02
CA LEU A 440 1.82 -20.46 -6.30
C LEU A 440 1.59 -20.26 -7.80
N ASN A 441 2.54 -19.65 -8.51
CA ASN A 441 2.47 -19.46 -9.96
C ASN A 441 2.36 -20.82 -10.70
N LEU A 442 3.15 -21.82 -10.31
CA LEU A 442 3.09 -23.17 -10.87
C LEU A 442 1.78 -23.90 -10.51
N TYR A 443 1.29 -23.76 -9.28
CA TYR A 443 0.02 -24.33 -8.85
C TYR A 443 -1.16 -23.75 -9.65
N LEU A 444 -1.17 -22.44 -9.86
CA LEU A 444 -2.21 -21.76 -10.64
C LEU A 444 -2.14 -22.15 -12.12
N LYS A 445 -0.94 -22.23 -12.71
CA LYS A 445 -0.76 -22.75 -14.08
C LYS A 445 -1.32 -24.16 -14.28
N ARG A 446 -1.25 -25.01 -13.26
CA ARG A 446 -1.80 -26.38 -13.31
C ARG A 446 -3.31 -26.42 -13.13
N LYS A 447 -3.87 -25.48 -12.37
CA LYS A 447 -5.30 -25.47 -12.02
C LYS A 447 -6.17 -24.74 -13.04
N ASP A 448 -5.62 -23.74 -13.73
CA ASP A 448 -6.37 -22.97 -14.72
C ASP A 448 -5.47 -22.47 -15.88
N PRO A 449 -5.25 -23.31 -16.92
CA PRO A 449 -4.39 -22.99 -18.06
C PRO A 449 -4.87 -21.77 -18.88
N GLN A 450 -6.15 -21.39 -18.77
CA GLN A 450 -6.76 -20.31 -19.56
C GLN A 450 -6.60 -18.91 -18.93
N VAL A 451 -6.15 -18.80 -17.68
CA VAL A 451 -5.97 -17.51 -16.98
C VAL A 451 -4.63 -16.83 -17.32
N HIS A 452 -3.77 -17.52 -18.07
CA HIS A 452 -2.42 -17.04 -18.44
C HIS A 452 -2.35 -16.47 -19.86
N ASP A 453 -3.21 -15.52 -20.17
CA ASP A 453 -2.87 -14.51 -21.16
C ASP A 453 -2.53 -13.20 -20.45
N PRO A 454 -1.25 -12.96 -20.09
CA PRO A 454 -0.85 -11.70 -19.46
C PRO A 454 -0.98 -10.49 -20.40
N VAL A 455 -1.33 -10.71 -21.68
CA VAL A 455 -1.56 -9.66 -22.69
C VAL A 455 -2.98 -9.68 -23.27
N GLY A 456 -3.80 -10.68 -22.94
CA GLY A 456 -5.17 -10.81 -23.43
C GLY A 456 -6.20 -10.47 -22.36
N PHE A 457 -6.63 -9.22 -22.28
CA PHE A 457 -8.00 -8.98 -21.81
C PHE A 457 -8.90 -9.63 -22.85
N ALA A 458 -9.51 -10.76 -22.52
CA ALA A 458 -10.51 -11.40 -23.37
C ALA A 458 -11.51 -10.31 -23.81
N THR A 459 -11.48 -9.98 -25.10
CA THR A 459 -12.47 -9.08 -25.69
C THR A 459 -13.84 -9.71 -25.46
N ALA A 460 -14.85 -8.91 -25.17
CA ALA A 460 -16.22 -9.40 -24.92
C ALA A 460 -16.73 -10.36 -26.02
N ASP A 461 -16.17 -10.26 -27.23
CA ASP A 461 -16.41 -11.19 -28.35
C ASP A 461 -15.89 -12.61 -28.10
N GLU A 462 -14.76 -12.84 -27.42
CA GLU A 462 -14.24 -14.19 -27.15
C GLU A 462 -15.04 -14.92 -26.08
N ALA A 463 -15.58 -14.18 -25.10
CA ALA A 463 -16.50 -14.73 -24.10
C ALA A 463 -17.85 -15.09 -24.72
N ALA A 464 -18.34 -14.31 -25.69
CA ALA A 464 -19.57 -14.61 -26.44
C ALA A 464 -19.40 -15.85 -27.35
N ILE A 465 -18.27 -15.96 -28.06
CA ILE A 465 -17.97 -17.12 -28.92
C ILE A 465 -17.77 -18.41 -28.09
N SER A 466 -17.15 -18.29 -26.91
CA SER A 466 -16.99 -19.38 -25.93
C SER A 466 -18.34 -19.83 -25.34
N ALA A 467 -19.24 -18.89 -25.04
CA ALA A 467 -20.58 -19.20 -24.56
C ALA A 467 -21.40 -19.91 -25.64
N ASP A 468 -21.40 -19.38 -26.87
CA ASP A 468 -22.14 -19.97 -28.00
C ASP A 468 -21.68 -21.39 -28.34
N SER A 469 -20.36 -21.65 -28.33
CA SER A 469 -19.82 -23.00 -28.57
C SER A 469 -20.19 -24.01 -27.48
N LYS A 470 -20.30 -23.58 -26.21
CA LYS A 470 -20.76 -24.43 -25.11
C LYS A 470 -22.24 -24.73 -25.19
N THR A 471 -23.08 -23.77 -25.59
CA THR A 471 -24.51 -24.02 -25.84
C THR A 471 -24.77 -24.86 -27.09
N ALA A 472 -23.93 -24.75 -28.13
CA ALA A 472 -24.02 -25.60 -29.32
C ALA A 472 -23.70 -27.06 -28.99
N ASN A 473 -22.60 -27.33 -28.28
CA ASN A 473 -22.23 -28.68 -27.85
C ASN A 473 -23.24 -29.30 -26.87
N ALA A 474 -23.84 -28.50 -26.00
CA ALA A 474 -24.90 -28.98 -25.10
C ALA A 474 -26.16 -29.43 -25.88
N ARG A 475 -26.56 -28.66 -26.91
CA ARG A 475 -27.71 -29.00 -27.77
C ARG A 475 -27.49 -30.20 -28.68
N GLU A 476 -26.25 -30.44 -29.12
CA GLU A 476 -25.90 -31.69 -29.83
C GLU A 476 -25.95 -32.90 -28.91
N SER A 477 -25.44 -32.78 -27.68
CA SER A 477 -25.50 -33.88 -26.70
C SER A 477 -26.93 -34.24 -26.26
N GLU A 478 -27.84 -33.27 -26.19
CA GLU A 478 -29.27 -33.53 -25.94
C GLU A 478 -29.98 -34.17 -27.13
N ARG A 479 -29.58 -33.87 -28.37
CA ARG A 479 -30.14 -34.51 -29.57
C ARG A 479 -29.72 -35.97 -29.70
N ASP A 480 -28.46 -36.29 -29.44
CA ASP A 480 -27.96 -37.66 -29.53
C ASP A 480 -28.49 -38.56 -28.41
N GLY A 481 -28.81 -38.00 -27.24
CA GLY A 481 -29.44 -38.70 -26.12
C GLY A 481 -30.93 -39.01 -26.30
N LEU A 482 -31.60 -38.43 -27.29
CA LEU A 482 -33.01 -38.68 -27.62
C LEU A 482 -33.19 -39.69 -28.77
N SER A 483 -32.09 -40.15 -29.39
CA SER A 483 -32.08 -41.14 -30.49
C SER A 483 -31.55 -42.52 -30.11
N ALA A 484 -31.36 -42.79 -28.82
CA ALA A 484 -31.08 -44.12 -28.25
C ALA A 484 -32.22 -44.50 -27.30
#